data_AF-A0A4P6LZE8-F1
#
_entry.id   AF-A0A4P6LZE8-F1
#
_cell.length_a   1.000
_cell.length_b   1.000
_cell.length_c   1.000
_cell.angle_alpha   90.00
_cell.angle_beta   90.00
_cell.angle_gamma   90.00
#
_symmetry.space_group_name_H-M   'P 1'
#
loop_
_entity.id
_entity.type
_entity.pdbx_description
1 polymer ?
#
loop_
_entity_poly.entity_id
_entity_poly.type
_entity_poly.pdbx_seq_one_letter_code
_entity_poly.pdbx_strand_id
1 'polypeptide(L)'
;MSVETEDTEEIIDCDVQGRYKSLANKITIKDVKNIEAVDWDKYRTNVKVEVKNPAGTSIQDTMEKILTSDRNYKYIIYDHTKGEIADFITGTETENDFIIELYHVKKMSAAKYNNRIDGIYEVAG
;
A
#
# COMPACT_ATOMS: atom_id res chain seq x y z
N MET A 1 -30.77 -5.47 -18.98
CA MET A 1 -29.95 -4.27 -19.22
C MET A 1 -28.51 -4.71 -19.02
N SER A 2 -27.81 -4.96 -20.12
CA SER A 2 -26.39 -5.31 -20.14
C SER A 2 -25.61 -4.03 -20.39
N VAL A 3 -24.67 -3.72 -19.51
CA VAL A 3 -23.68 -2.67 -19.73
C VAL A 3 -22.46 -3.39 -20.31
N GLU A 4 -22.14 -3.09 -21.57
CA GLU A 4 -20.85 -3.44 -22.14
C GLU A 4 -19.85 -2.43 -21.60
N THR A 5 -18.90 -2.90 -20.79
CA THR A 5 -17.75 -2.10 -20.39
C THR A 5 -16.64 -2.36 -21.40
N GLU A 6 -16.04 -1.31 -21.96
CA GLU A 6 -14.79 -1.47 -22.70
C GLU A 6 -13.73 -1.99 -21.72
N ASP A 7 -13.17 -3.17 -22.02
CA ASP A 7 -12.03 -3.69 -21.27
C ASP A 7 -10.89 -2.68 -21.38
N THR A 8 -10.60 -2.02 -20.26
CA THR A 8 -9.55 -1.02 -20.21
C THR A 8 -8.26 -1.69 -19.79
N GLU A 9 -7.48 -2.16 -20.76
CA GLU A 9 -6.14 -2.66 -20.48
C GLU A 9 -5.17 -1.51 -20.19
N GLU A 10 -4.23 -1.77 -19.28
CA GLU A 10 -3.12 -0.90 -18.98
C GLU A 10 -1.83 -1.71 -18.95
N ILE A 11 -0.81 -1.21 -19.65
CA ILE A 11 0.50 -1.85 -19.74
C ILE A 11 1.48 -1.05 -18.89
N ILE A 12 2.17 -1.76 -18.00
CA ILE A 12 3.31 -1.23 -17.23
C ILE A 12 4.58 -1.61 -17.98
N ASP A 13 5.35 -0.61 -18.39
CA ASP A 13 6.64 -0.77 -19.08
C ASP A 13 7.78 -0.56 -18.07
N CYS A 14 8.85 -1.35 -18.17
CA CYS A 14 10.00 -1.31 -17.26
C CYS A 14 11.30 -1.12 -18.05
N ASP A 15 12.11 -0.14 -17.65
CA ASP A 15 13.41 0.07 -18.28
C ASP A 15 14.51 -0.85 -17.71
N VAL A 16 15.67 -0.86 -18.35
CA VAL A 16 16.84 -1.65 -17.94
C VAL A 16 17.40 -1.28 -16.55
N GLN A 17 16.90 -0.21 -15.93
CA GLN A 17 17.26 0.24 -14.59
C GLN A 17 16.18 -0.09 -13.55
N GLY A 18 15.13 -0.83 -13.94
CA GLY A 18 14.03 -1.21 -13.04
C GLY A 18 13.04 -0.08 -12.76
N ARG A 19 12.98 0.95 -13.61
CA ARG A 19 11.99 2.02 -13.48
C ARG A 19 10.75 1.66 -14.27
N TYR A 20 9.62 1.59 -13.56
CA TYR A 20 8.33 1.27 -14.12
C TYR A 20 7.59 2.56 -14.50
N LYS A 21 6.86 2.53 -15.62
CA LYS A 21 5.93 3.58 -16.03
C LYS A 21 4.63 2.96 -16.51
N SER A 22 3.52 3.60 -16.18
CA SER A 22 2.26 3.36 -16.86
C SER A 22 2.31 3.99 -18.26
N LEU A 23 1.89 3.25 -19.29
CA LEU A 23 1.76 3.82 -20.64
C LEU A 23 0.52 4.71 -20.80
N ALA A 24 -0.56 4.41 -20.07
CA ALA A 24 -1.83 5.14 -20.14
C ALA A 24 -1.99 6.21 -19.03
N ASN A 25 -1.01 6.34 -18.14
CA ASN A 25 -1.04 7.14 -16.90
C ASN A 25 -2.25 6.86 -16.00
N LYS A 26 -2.79 5.63 -16.06
CA LYS A 26 -3.90 5.20 -15.21
C LYS A 26 -3.40 4.66 -13.85
N ILE A 27 -2.18 4.12 -13.82
CA ILE A 27 -1.43 3.73 -12.60
C ILE A 27 -0.28 4.73 -12.37
N THR A 28 -0.26 5.31 -11.16
CA THR A 28 0.86 6.15 -10.73
C THR A 28 1.89 5.32 -9.98
N ILE A 29 3.11 5.24 -10.51
CA ILE A 29 4.23 4.51 -9.90
C ILE A 29 5.10 5.51 -9.15
N LYS A 30 5.14 5.41 -7.82
CA LYS A 30 5.86 6.34 -6.95
C LYS A 30 7.36 5.98 -6.91
N ASP A 31 8.21 6.91 -7.35
CA ASP A 31 9.69 6.85 -7.26
C ASP A 31 10.13 6.78 -5.78
N VAL A 32 11.34 6.28 -5.50
CA VAL A 32 12.01 6.20 -4.18
C VAL A 32 12.01 7.56 -3.45
N LYS A 33 11.89 8.66 -4.18
CA LYS A 33 11.77 10.04 -3.67
C LYS A 33 10.44 10.33 -2.96
N ASN A 34 9.42 9.51 -3.19
CA ASN A 34 8.09 9.61 -2.59
C ASN A 34 7.92 8.61 -1.43
N ILE A 35 9.03 8.07 -0.89
CA ILE A 35 8.99 7.29 0.35
C ILE A 35 8.73 8.26 1.50
N GLU A 36 7.56 8.14 2.11
CA GLU A 36 7.23 8.88 3.31
C GLU A 36 7.68 8.08 4.54
N ALA A 37 8.53 8.71 5.36
CA ALA A 37 8.97 8.11 6.62
C ALA A 37 7.86 8.25 7.67
N VAL A 38 7.40 7.13 8.22
CA VAL A 38 6.51 7.13 9.38
C VAL A 38 7.34 7.36 10.66
N ASP A 39 6.94 8.35 11.46
CA ASP A 39 7.52 8.60 12.78
C ASP A 39 7.00 7.58 13.79
N TRP A 40 7.62 6.41 13.84
CA TRP A 40 7.23 5.30 14.71
C TRP A 40 7.32 5.62 16.21
N ASP A 41 8.25 6.47 16.61
CA ASP A 41 8.46 6.85 18.01
C ASP A 41 7.29 7.68 18.55
N LYS A 42 6.76 8.60 17.72
CA LYS A 42 5.54 9.37 18.04
C LYS A 42 4.35 8.46 18.36
N TYR A 43 4.22 7.34 17.67
CA TYR A 43 3.13 6.38 17.88
C TYR A 43 3.44 5.30 18.92
N ARG A 44 4.64 5.33 19.52
CA ARG A 44 5.14 4.32 20.47
C ARG A 44 5.09 2.91 19.88
N THR A 45 5.41 2.80 18.59
CA THR A 45 5.31 1.57 17.82
C THR A 45 6.51 0.68 18.04
N ASN A 46 6.28 -0.58 18.35
CA ASN A 46 7.33 -1.59 18.33
C ASN A 46 7.48 -2.15 16.90
N VAL A 47 8.42 -1.58 16.15
CA VAL A 47 8.69 -1.94 14.73
C VAL A 47 9.12 -3.41 14.51
N LYS A 48 9.43 -4.14 15.59
CA LYS A 48 9.75 -5.59 15.54
C LYS A 48 8.50 -6.47 15.60
N VAL A 49 7.35 -5.90 15.94
CA VAL A 49 6.07 -6.59 16.09
C VAL A 49 5.17 -6.22 14.92
N GLU A 50 4.86 -7.22 14.10
CA GLU A 50 4.01 -7.06 12.91
C GLU A 50 2.54 -6.88 13.30
N VAL A 51 2.00 -7.86 14.03
CA VAL A 51 0.61 -7.90 14.49
C VAL A 51 0.59 -7.93 16.01
N LYS A 52 -0.46 -7.33 16.58
CA LYS A 52 -0.81 -7.25 18.01
C LYS A 52 -0.12 -8.31 18.88
N ASN A 53 0.67 -7.83 19.84
CA ASN A 53 1.30 -8.62 20.87
C ASN A 53 1.05 -7.94 22.23
N PRO A 54 0.84 -8.68 23.34
CA PRO A 54 0.79 -8.10 24.68
C PRO A 54 1.97 -7.16 25.04
N ALA A 55 3.09 -7.22 24.31
CA ALA A 55 4.30 -6.42 24.54
C ALA A 55 4.30 -4.98 23.98
N GLY A 56 3.28 -4.53 23.22
CA GLY A 56 3.21 -3.13 22.74
C GLY A 56 2.36 -2.91 21.48
N THR A 57 2.30 -1.65 21.01
CA THR A 57 1.63 -1.27 19.75
C THR A 57 2.41 -1.82 18.56
N SER A 58 1.76 -2.63 17.73
CA SER A 58 2.37 -3.20 16.52
C SER A 58 2.40 -2.19 15.36
N ILE A 59 3.15 -2.50 14.31
CA ILE A 59 3.16 -1.68 13.09
C ILE A 59 1.79 -1.66 12.41
N GLN A 60 1.05 -2.77 12.42
CA GLN A 60 -0.32 -2.85 11.87
C GLN A 60 -1.27 -1.95 12.67
N ASP A 61 -1.21 -1.98 14.02
CA ASP A 61 -2.02 -1.09 14.87
C ASP A 61 -1.69 0.40 14.62
N THR A 62 -0.45 0.70 14.25
CA THR A 62 -0.01 2.07 13.99
C THR A 62 -0.52 2.55 12.63
N MET A 63 -0.41 1.71 11.60
CA MET A 63 -0.95 2.03 10.29
C MET A 63 -2.47 2.16 10.32
N GLU A 64 -3.18 1.29 11.02
CA GLU A 64 -4.62 1.43 11.24
C GLU A 64 -4.96 2.80 11.82
N LYS A 65 -4.24 3.25 12.85
CA LYS A 65 -4.45 4.59 13.45
C LYS A 65 -4.16 5.73 12.48
N ILE A 66 -3.09 5.62 11.68
CA ILE A 66 -2.73 6.65 10.70
C ILE A 66 -3.84 6.77 9.66
N LEU A 67 -4.25 5.65 9.07
CA LEU A 67 -5.25 5.61 8.02
C LEU A 67 -6.63 6.05 8.54
N THR A 68 -7.06 5.57 9.70
CA THR A 68 -8.35 5.96 10.31
C THR A 68 -8.39 7.41 10.81
N SER A 69 -7.24 8.05 11.01
CA SER A 69 -7.17 9.48 11.36
C SER A 69 -7.36 10.40 10.16
N ASP A 70 -7.11 9.91 8.94
CA ASP A 70 -7.36 10.65 7.72
C ASP A 70 -8.85 10.58 7.36
N ARG A 71 -9.49 11.75 7.34
CA ARG A 71 -10.93 11.87 7.06
C ARG A 71 -11.25 11.88 5.56
N ASN A 72 -10.24 11.90 4.70
CA ASN A 72 -10.42 11.84 3.25
C ASN A 72 -10.81 10.43 2.81
N TYR A 73 -10.37 9.39 3.53
CA TYR A 73 -10.77 8.02 3.24
C TYR A 73 -12.22 7.80 3.61
N LYS A 74 -13.02 7.45 2.59
CA LYS A 74 -14.42 7.05 2.77
C LYS A 74 -14.54 5.59 3.19
N TYR A 75 -13.62 4.76 2.70
CA TYR A 75 -13.56 3.33 2.99
C TYR A 75 -12.16 2.93 3.43
N ILE A 76 -12.09 2.07 4.45
CA ILE A 76 -10.86 1.42 4.89
C ILE A 76 -11.20 -0.05 5.16
N ILE A 77 -10.54 -0.95 4.44
CA ILE A 77 -10.65 -2.40 4.61
C ILE A 77 -9.33 -2.89 5.18
N TYR A 78 -9.42 -3.70 6.24
CA TYR A 78 -8.27 -4.40 6.82
C TYR A 78 -8.39 -5.88 6.49
N ASP A 79 -7.44 -6.40 5.74
CA ASP A 79 -7.31 -7.82 5.40
C ASP A 79 -5.86 -8.21 5.70
N HIS A 80 -5.66 -9.08 6.68
CA HIS A 80 -4.33 -9.59 7.05
C HIS A 80 -4.38 -11.13 7.08
N THR A 81 -4.83 -11.70 5.97
CA THR A 81 -4.99 -13.13 5.72
C THR A 81 -4.06 -13.63 4.61
N LYS A 82 -3.89 -14.95 4.49
CA LYS A 82 -2.98 -15.51 3.48
C LYS A 82 -3.59 -15.40 2.08
N GLY A 83 -2.83 -14.87 1.13
CA GLY A 83 -3.27 -14.73 -0.27
C GLY A 83 -3.94 -13.39 -0.59
N GLU A 84 -3.82 -12.41 0.31
CA GLU A 84 -4.32 -11.05 0.14
C GLU A 84 -3.52 -10.23 -0.89
N ILE A 85 -4.19 -9.23 -1.47
CA ILE A 85 -3.59 -8.23 -2.37
C ILE A 85 -2.97 -7.04 -1.61
N ALA A 86 -3.40 -6.77 -0.37
CA ALA A 86 -2.95 -5.68 0.48
C ALA A 86 -3.30 -5.94 1.95
N ASP A 87 -2.53 -5.37 2.89
CA ASP A 87 -2.85 -5.42 4.33
C ASP A 87 -3.96 -4.40 4.70
N PHE A 88 -3.92 -3.22 4.09
CA PHE A 88 -5.02 -2.26 4.09
C PHE A 88 -5.37 -1.81 2.68
N ILE A 89 -6.65 -1.63 2.43
CA ILE A 89 -7.18 -1.06 1.19
C ILE A 89 -7.99 0.18 1.58
N THR A 90 -7.61 1.35 1.09
CA THR A 90 -8.38 2.58 1.30
C THR A 90 -9.03 3.03 0.02
N GLY A 91 -10.19 3.67 0.16
CA GLY A 91 -10.96 4.22 -0.95
C GLY A 91 -11.35 5.67 -0.66
N THR A 92 -10.95 6.56 -1.54
CA THR A 92 -11.37 7.96 -1.58
C THR A 92 -12.31 8.14 -2.77
N GLU A 93 -13.49 8.69 -2.52
CA GLU A 93 -14.45 9.02 -3.57
C GLU A 93 -14.23 10.47 -4.00
N THR A 94 -14.09 10.69 -5.30
CA THR A 94 -14.09 12.01 -5.92
C THR A 94 -15.38 12.19 -6.71
N GLU A 95 -15.56 13.33 -7.39
CA GLU A 95 -16.80 13.60 -8.14
C GLU A 95 -17.07 12.58 -9.25
N ASN A 96 -16.01 12.06 -9.90
CA ASN A 96 -16.13 11.16 -11.05
C ASN A 96 -15.39 9.84 -10.90
N ASP A 97 -14.47 9.73 -9.93
CA ASP A 97 -13.54 8.61 -9.82
C ASP A 97 -13.42 8.10 -8.38
N PHE A 98 -13.04 6.83 -8.26
CA PHE A 98 -12.57 6.24 -7.00
C PHE A 98 -11.05 6.12 -7.03
N ILE A 99 -10.40 6.70 -6.02
CA ILE A 99 -8.98 6.50 -5.79
C ILE A 99 -8.84 5.35 -4.79
N ILE A 100 -8.28 4.24 -5.24
CA ILE A 100 -7.99 3.08 -4.41
C ILE A 100 -6.50 3.06 -4.09
N GLU A 101 -6.15 2.97 -2.81
CA GLU A 101 -4.77 2.84 -2.36
C GLU A 101 -4.59 1.52 -1.59
N LEU A 102 -3.53 0.80 -1.94
CA LEU A 102 -3.19 -0.51 -1.40
C LEU A 102 -1.94 -0.38 -0.54
N TYR A 103 -2.02 -0.79 0.72
CA TYR A 103 -0.94 -0.70 1.69
C TYR A 103 -0.52 -2.09 2.14
N HIS A 104 0.77 -2.40 1.96
CA HIS A 104 1.39 -3.56 2.60
C HIS A 104 2.19 -3.15 3.82
N VAL A 105 1.95 -3.80 4.95
CA VAL A 105 2.53 -3.46 6.24
C VAL A 105 3.31 -4.66 6.76
N LYS A 106 4.61 -4.67 6.49
CA LYS A 106 5.50 -5.77 6.89
C LYS A 106 6.54 -5.28 7.90
N LYS A 107 6.83 -6.12 8.91
CA LYS A 107 7.85 -5.77 9.91
C LYS A 107 9.24 -5.75 9.29
N MET A 108 10.13 -5.01 9.94
CA MET A 108 11.55 -5.14 9.65
C MET A 108 12.04 -6.52 10.10
N SER A 109 12.32 -7.40 9.13
CA SER A 109 12.86 -8.74 9.37
C SER A 109 14.40 -8.80 9.38
N ALA A 110 15.10 -7.74 8.94
CA ALA A 110 16.57 -7.68 8.87
C ALA A 110 17.15 -6.33 9.29
N ALA A 111 18.26 -6.35 10.03
CA ALA A 111 18.96 -5.16 10.57
C ALA A 111 19.63 -4.24 9.52
N LYS A 112 19.49 -4.54 8.22
CA LYS A 112 20.11 -3.81 7.10
C LYS A 112 19.17 -3.73 5.87
N TYR A 113 17.86 -3.58 6.05
CA TYR A 113 16.96 -3.39 4.91
C TYR A 113 16.94 -1.91 4.49
N ASN A 114 17.82 -1.56 3.56
CA ASN A 114 17.85 -0.26 2.89
C ASN A 114 17.21 -0.47 1.51
N ASN A 115 16.02 0.10 1.27
CA ASN A 115 15.38 0.34 -0.03
C ASN A 115 15.62 -0.71 -1.14
N ARG A 116 15.39 -2.00 -0.88
CA ARG A 116 15.37 -3.00 -1.97
C ARG A 116 13.99 -3.04 -2.60
N ILE A 117 13.95 -2.54 -3.84
CA ILE A 117 12.87 -2.60 -4.85
C ILE A 117 12.48 -4.05 -5.19
N ASP A 118 13.24 -5.04 -4.73
CA ASP A 118 12.99 -6.50 -4.89
C ASP A 118 11.69 -7.00 -4.21
N GLY A 119 10.96 -6.14 -3.47
CA GLY A 119 9.70 -6.48 -2.81
C GLY A 119 8.44 -6.21 -3.64
N ILE A 120 8.58 -5.71 -4.88
CA ILE A 120 7.44 -5.55 -5.80
C ILE A 120 7.09 -6.94 -6.34
N TYR A 121 6.04 -7.55 -5.80
CA TYR A 121 5.41 -8.71 -6.40
C TYR A 121 4.21 -8.23 -7.23
N GLU A 122 4.23 -8.54 -8.51
CA GLU A 122 3.09 -8.36 -9.39
C GLU A 122 2.03 -9.41 -9.02
N VAL A 123 0.89 -8.97 -8.47
CA VAL A 123 -0.27 -9.84 -8.27
C VAL A 123 -1.04 -9.83 -9.58
N ALA A 124 -0.73 -10.79 -10.45
CA ALA A 124 -1.58 -11.12 -11.59
C ALA A 124 -2.75 -11.98 -11.06
N GLY A 125 -3.92 -11.36 -10.92
CA GLY A 125 -5.21 -12.01 -10.69
C GLY A 125 -6.06 -11.96 -11.94
#